data_AF-A0A8E1WHI2-F1
#
_entry.id   AF-A0A8E1WHI2-F1
#
_cell.length_a   1.000
_cell.length_b   1.000
_cell.length_c   1.000
_cell.angle_alpha   90.00
_cell.angle_beta   90.00
_cell.angle_gamma   90.00
#
_symmetry.space_group_name_H-M   'P 1'
#
loop_
_entity.id
_entity.type
_entity.pdbx_description
1 polymer ?
#
loop_
_entity_poly.entity_id
_entity_poly.type
_entity_poly.pdbx_seq_one_letter_code
_entity_poly.pdbx_strand_id
1 'polypeptide(L)'
;MLARSVFLVLVAALLAGCVSSEEQRTRDEEKCRSYGFSKRNDAFAECLQRIELDRRAEFRQSKSAFDDWNRPVVVYRPVVVAPKP
;
A
#
# COMPACT_ATOMS: atom_id res chain seq x y z
N MET A 1 16.35 32.08 9.13
CA MET A 1 14.90 31.84 9.36
C MET A 1 14.36 30.73 8.46
N LEU A 2 14.67 30.72 7.15
CA LEU A 2 14.29 29.66 6.20
C LEU A 2 14.66 28.22 6.64
N ALA A 3 15.85 28.00 7.18
CA ALA A 3 16.25 26.66 7.65
C ALA A 3 15.37 26.14 8.81
N ARG A 4 14.88 27.04 9.67
CA ARG A 4 14.01 26.69 10.81
C ARG A 4 12.61 26.34 10.35
N SER A 5 12.06 27.09 9.39
CA SER A 5 10.76 26.78 8.81
C SER A 5 10.78 25.48 8.00
N VAL A 6 11.84 25.23 7.22
CA VAL A 6 12.01 23.95 6.50
C VAL A 6 12.08 22.77 7.46
N PHE A 7 12.82 22.91 8.55
CA PHE A 7 12.90 21.85 9.57
C PHE A 7 11.53 21.56 10.21
N LEU A 8 10.75 22.59 10.53
CA LEU A 8 9.40 22.42 11.10
C LEU A 8 8.44 21.73 10.12
N VAL A 9 8.51 22.07 8.84
CA VAL A 9 7.69 21.43 7.78
C VAL A 9 8.04 19.95 7.64
N LEU A 10 9.32 19.60 7.64
CA LEU A 10 9.78 18.21 7.59
C LEU A 10 9.28 17.39 8.80
N VAL A 11 9.37 17.95 9.99
CA VAL A 11 8.89 17.29 11.22
C VAL A 11 7.37 17.10 11.17
N ALA A 12 6.60 18.10 10.74
CA ALA A 12 5.16 17.99 10.60
C ALA A 12 4.75 16.93 9.57
N ALA A 13 5.47 16.84 8.44
CA ALA A 13 5.22 15.83 7.42
C ALA A 13 5.47 14.40 7.92
N LEU A 14 6.51 14.19 8.73
CA LEU A 14 6.80 12.89 9.34
C LEU A 14 5.72 12.46 10.34
N LEU A 15 5.18 13.41 11.11
CA LEU A 15 4.12 13.15 12.10
C LEU A 15 2.75 12.90 11.45
N ALA A 16 2.49 13.49 10.28
CA ALA A 16 1.23 13.35 9.55
C ALA A 16 0.97 11.92 9.02
N GLY A 17 1.99 11.06 8.95
CA GLY A 17 1.86 9.66 8.54
C GLY A 17 1.37 8.71 9.65
N CYS A 18 1.34 9.16 10.89
CA CYS A 18 0.93 8.33 12.03
C CYS A 18 -0.60 8.42 12.22
N VAL A 19 -1.34 7.42 11.76
CA VAL A 19 -2.75 7.24 12.12
C VAL A 19 -2.87 6.16 13.18
N SER A 20 -3.65 6.42 14.22
CA SER A 20 -3.95 5.41 15.25
C SER A 20 -4.83 4.30 14.67
N SER A 21 -4.70 3.07 15.17
CA SER A 21 -5.56 1.95 14.77
C SER A 21 -7.02 2.19 15.12
N GLU A 22 -7.30 2.91 16.20
CA GLU A 22 -8.66 3.29 16.62
C GLU A 22 -9.27 4.33 15.66
N GLU A 23 -8.47 5.33 15.30
CA GLU A 23 -8.90 6.38 14.38
C GLU A 23 -9.15 5.80 12.98
N GLN A 24 -8.28 4.90 12.52
CA GLN A 24 -8.48 4.15 11.29
C GLN A 24 -9.81 3.38 11.31
N ARG A 25 -10.10 2.66 12.40
CA ARG A 25 -11.36 1.92 12.54
C ARG A 25 -12.57 2.83 12.49
N THR A 26 -12.50 3.99 13.14
CA THR A 26 -13.60 4.97 13.13
C THR A 26 -13.86 5.48 11.71
N ARG A 27 -12.80 5.79 10.95
CA ARG A 27 -12.91 6.21 9.55
C ARG A 27 -13.50 5.10 8.65
N ASP A 28 -13.10 3.85 8.86
CA ASP A 28 -13.64 2.71 8.11
C ASP A 28 -15.13 2.50 8.42
N GLU A 29 -15.52 2.61 9.69
CA GLU A 29 -16.94 2.55 10.10
C GLU A 29 -17.77 3.71 9.53
N GLU A 30 -17.24 4.92 9.52
CA GLU A 30 -17.87 6.08 8.88
C GLU A 30 -18.08 5.87 7.39
N LYS A 31 -17.10 5.28 6.71
CA LYS A 31 -17.20 4.96 5.29
C LYS A 31 -18.27 3.91 5.01
N CYS A 32 -18.34 2.84 5.79
CA CYS A 32 -19.42 1.86 5.64
C CYS A 32 -20.80 2.46 5.97
N ARG A 33 -20.89 3.37 6.95
CA ARG A 33 -22.13 4.11 7.23
C ARG A 33 -22.55 5.03 6.09
N SER A 34 -21.60 5.70 5.42
CA SER A 34 -21.92 6.58 4.29
C SER A 34 -22.41 5.83 3.05
N TYR A 35 -22.05 4.55 2.91
CA TYR A 35 -22.64 3.65 1.91
C TYR A 35 -24.04 3.15 2.28
N GLY A 36 -24.54 3.44 3.49
CA GLY A 36 -25.89 3.06 3.94
C GLY A 36 -25.95 1.76 4.73
N PHE A 37 -24.80 1.16 5.09
CA PHE A 37 -24.79 -0.05 5.91
C PHE A 37 -25.07 0.28 7.39
N SER A 38 -25.99 -0.47 8.02
CA SER A 38 -26.21 -0.40 9.46
C SER A 38 -25.18 -1.24 10.23
N LYS A 39 -24.84 -0.85 11.47
CA LYS A 39 -23.88 -1.63 12.28
C LYS A 39 -24.45 -2.99 12.69
N ARG A 40 -23.56 -3.94 13.00
CA ARG A 40 -23.86 -5.29 13.54
C ARG A 40 -24.67 -6.18 12.59
N ASN A 41 -24.34 -6.14 11.30
CA ASN A 41 -24.85 -7.09 10.33
C ASN A 41 -23.70 -7.61 9.44
N ASP A 42 -23.97 -8.66 8.67
CA ASP A 42 -22.96 -9.29 7.82
C ASP A 42 -22.51 -8.38 6.67
N ALA A 43 -23.42 -7.57 6.12
CA ALA A 43 -23.09 -6.63 5.05
C ALA A 43 -22.10 -5.54 5.50
N PHE A 44 -22.20 -5.09 6.75
CA PHE A 44 -21.28 -4.14 7.37
C PHE A 44 -19.92 -4.78 7.63
N ALA A 45 -19.91 -6.05 8.08
CA ALA A 45 -18.68 -6.81 8.25
C ALA A 45 -17.98 -7.05 6.90
N GLU A 46 -18.73 -7.35 5.85
CA GLU A 46 -18.21 -7.49 4.48
C GLU A 46 -17.64 -6.16 3.97
N CYS A 47 -18.34 -5.04 4.17
CA CYS A 47 -17.85 -3.71 3.80
C CYS A 47 -16.49 -3.42 4.46
N LEU A 48 -16.37 -3.63 5.78
CA LEU A 48 -15.10 -3.47 6.50
C LEU A 48 -14.02 -4.42 6.00
N GLN A 49 -14.37 -5.67 5.76
CA GLN A 49 -13.44 -6.68 5.24
C GLN A 49 -12.91 -6.27 3.86
N ARG A 50 -13.77 -5.75 2.98
CA ARG A 50 -13.38 -5.30 1.63
C ARG A 50 -12.40 -4.13 1.70
N ILE A 51 -12.64 -3.15 2.56
CA ILE A 51 -11.71 -2.03 2.78
C ILE A 51 -10.34 -2.53 3.25
N GLU A 52 -10.31 -3.47 4.20
CA GLU A 52 -9.06 -4.04 4.69
C GLU A 52 -8.33 -4.86 3.61
N LEU A 53 -9.05 -5.61 2.78
CA LEU A 53 -8.46 -6.36 1.67
C LEU A 53 -7.86 -5.45 0.60
N ASP A 54 -8.52 -4.34 0.28
CA ASP A 54 -8.06 -3.34 -0.68
C ASP A 54 -6.78 -2.66 -0.20
N ARG A 55 -6.77 -2.19 1.05
CA ARG A 55 -5.57 -1.64 1.70
C ARG A 55 -4.40 -2.62 1.73
N ARG A 56 -4.67 -3.91 1.99
CA ARG A 56 -3.63 -4.96 1.92
C ARG A 56 -3.14 -5.19 0.50
N ALA A 57 -4.00 -5.05 -0.51
CA ALA A 57 -3.61 -5.13 -1.90
C ALA A 57 -2.68 -3.98 -2.29
N GLU A 58 -3.00 -2.74 -1.89
CA GLU A 58 -2.13 -1.58 -2.07
C GLU A 58 -0.76 -1.79 -1.40
N PHE A 59 -0.72 -2.33 -0.19
CA PHE A 59 0.53 -2.63 0.51
C PHE A 59 1.37 -3.72 -0.21
N ARG A 60 0.72 -4.75 -0.75
CA ARG A 60 1.42 -5.76 -1.57
C ARG A 60 1.95 -5.16 -2.86
N GLN A 61 1.18 -4.28 -3.49
CA GLN A 61 1.59 -3.61 -4.72
C GLN A 61 2.81 -2.72 -4.48
N SER A 62 2.80 -1.90 -3.42
CA SER A 62 3.94 -1.04 -3.06
C SER A 62 5.19 -1.85 -2.71
N LYS A 63 5.03 -3.00 -2.04
CA LYS A 63 6.14 -3.93 -1.78
C LYS A 63 6.69 -4.55 -3.06
N SER A 64 5.83 -4.98 -3.98
CA SER A 64 6.27 -5.57 -5.26
C SER A 64 7.06 -4.58 -6.13
N ALA A 65 6.75 -3.29 -6.06
CA ALA A 65 7.51 -2.25 -6.75
C ALA A 65 8.96 -2.13 -6.23
N PHE A 66 9.19 -2.43 -4.96
CA PHE A 66 10.54 -2.48 -4.39
C PHE A 66 11.29 -3.77 -4.81
N ASP A 67 10.58 -4.90 -4.87
CA ASP A 67 11.15 -6.18 -5.32
C ASP A 67 11.66 -6.14 -6.77
N ASP A 68 11.15 -5.23 -7.61
CA ASP A 68 11.58 -5.08 -9.02
C ASP A 68 13.08 -4.73 -9.15
N TRP A 69 13.65 -4.00 -8.18
CA TRP A 69 15.10 -3.73 -8.10
C TRP A 69 15.94 -4.97 -7.78
N ASN A 70 15.32 -6.00 -7.20
CA ASN A 70 15.98 -7.23 -6.76
C ASN A 70 15.73 -8.40 -7.73
N ARG A 71 15.09 -8.14 -8.88
CA ARG A 71 14.86 -9.17 -9.90
C ARG A 71 16.14 -9.40 -10.69
N PRO A 72 16.60 -10.66 -10.85
CA PRO A 72 17.78 -10.94 -11.64
C PRO A 72 17.53 -10.61 -13.12
N VAL A 73 18.41 -9.81 -13.71
CA VAL A 73 18.40 -9.55 -15.16
C VAL A 73 18.81 -10.84 -15.87
N VAL A 74 17.87 -11.46 -16.58
CA VAL A 74 18.15 -12.68 -17.36
C VAL A 74 18.67 -12.28 -18.74
N VAL A 75 19.98 -12.43 -18.96
CA VAL A 75 20.61 -12.20 -20.27
C VAL A 75 20.64 -13.51 -21.04
N TYR A 76 19.81 -13.64 -22.08
CA TYR A 76 19.90 -14.79 -22.99
C TYR A 76 21.09 -14.63 -23.93
N ARG A 77 22.06 -15.55 -23.84
CA ARG A 77 23.18 -15.60 -24.78
C ARG A 77 22.94 -16.73 -25.78
N PRO A 78 22.74 -16.44 -27.07
CA PRO A 78 22.63 -17.49 -28.06
C PRO A 78 23.97 -18.25 -28.17
N VAL A 79 23.90 -19.58 -28.12
CA VAL A 79 25.04 -20.46 -28.38
C VAL A 79 24.98 -20.88 -29.84
N VAL A 80 25.98 -20.48 -30.62
CA VAL A 80 26.11 -20.91 -32.02
C VAL A 80 26.66 -22.33 -32.02
N VAL A 81 25.87 -23.29 -32.53
CA VAL A 81 26.28 -24.70 -32.64
C VAL A 81 26.66 -24.97 -34.10
N ALA A 82 27.87 -25.48 -34.34
CA ALA A 82 28.30 -25.85 -35.69
C ALA A 82 27.58 -27.15 -36.14
N PRO A 83 27.23 -27.29 -37.43
CA PRO A 83 26.64 -28.51 -37.96
C PRO A 83 27.64 -29.68 -37.86
N LYS A 84 27.13 -30.87 -37.51
CA LYS A 84 27.92 -32.10 -37.43
C LYS A 84 28.26 -32.58 -38.86
N PRO A 85 29.51 -33.02 -39.14
CA PRO A 85 29.92 -33.53 -40.44
C PRO A 85 29.17 -34.80 -40.85
#